data_AF-A0A7V7X4P7-F1
#
_entry.id   AF-A0A7V7X4P7-F1
#
_cell.length_a   1.000
_cell.length_b   1.000
_cell.length_c   1.000
_cell.angle_alpha   90.00
_cell.angle_beta   90.00
_cell.angle_gamma   90.00
#
_symmetry.space_group_name_H-M   'P 1'
#
loop_
_entity.id
_entity.type
_entity.pdbx_description
1 polymer ?
#
loop_
_entity_poly.entity_id
_entity_poly.type
_entity_poly.pdbx_seq_one_letter_code
_entity_poly.pdbx_strand_id
1 'polypeptide(L)'
;MPVKAFPFDKLDEKIENVYEAVIIAARRARQINDEQMIQVRTLMEGEDAEDDEAPRINREDILDLEKLPKPVATALKELLDQKLEHEYLDKEEK
;
A
#
# COMPACT_ATOMS: atom_id res chain seq x y z
N MET A 1 -0.92 1.69 -16.11
CA MET A 1 -2.22 1.18 -15.62
C MET A 1 -3.27 2.28 -15.70
N PRO A 2 -4.47 2.01 -16.25
CA PRO A 2 -5.58 2.96 -16.18
C PRO A 2 -5.99 3.16 -14.70
N VAL A 3 -6.20 4.41 -14.30
CA VAL A 3 -6.72 4.75 -12.98
C VAL A 3 -8.15 4.23 -12.91
N LYS A 4 -8.42 3.23 -12.05
CA LYS A 4 -9.79 2.79 -11.79
C LYS A 4 -10.50 3.86 -10.98
N ALA A 5 -11.67 4.28 -11.45
CA ALA A 5 -12.51 5.21 -10.71
C ALA A 5 -12.95 4.57 -9.39
N PHE A 6 -12.87 5.35 -8.32
CA PHE A 6 -13.30 4.95 -7.00
C PHE A 6 -14.78 5.34 -6.80
N PRO A 7 -15.69 4.40 -6.48
CA PRO A 7 -17.10 4.71 -6.29
C PRO A 7 -17.29 5.43 -4.94
N PHE A 8 -17.37 6.76 -5.00
CA PHE A 8 -17.47 7.62 -3.82
C PHE A 8 -18.72 7.35 -2.98
N ASP A 9 -19.84 7.03 -3.63
CA ASP A 9 -21.12 6.72 -2.97
C ASP A 9 -21.02 5.57 -1.95
N LYS A 10 -20.08 4.63 -2.16
CA LYS A 10 -19.86 3.49 -1.26
C LYS A 10 -19.07 3.84 0.01
N LEU A 11 -18.53 5.06 0.08
CA LEU A 11 -17.75 5.56 1.19
C LEU A 11 -18.65 6.18 2.27
N ASP A 12 -19.69 6.91 1.84
CA ASP A 12 -20.68 7.54 2.72
C ASP A 12 -21.46 6.51 3.57
N GLU A 13 -21.64 5.29 3.06
CA GLU A 13 -22.25 4.19 3.81
C GLU A 13 -21.36 3.67 4.96
N LYS A 14 -20.06 4.00 4.95
CA LYS A 14 -19.04 3.30 5.77
C LYS A 14 -18.26 4.22 6.69
N ILE A 15 -18.19 5.51 6.37
CA ILE A 15 -17.39 6.49 7.11
C ILE A 15 -18.24 7.75 7.24
N GLU A 16 -18.42 8.22 8.48
CA GLU A 16 -19.24 9.40 8.77
C GLU A 16 -18.67 10.67 8.11
N ASN A 17 -17.36 10.69 7.84
CA ASN A 17 -16.67 11.84 7.29
C ASN A 17 -15.71 11.47 6.15
N VAL A 18 -15.92 12.07 4.97
CA VAL A 18 -15.05 11.92 3.79
C VAL A 18 -13.60 12.31 4.10
N TYR A 19 -13.37 13.35 4.90
CA TYR A 19 -12.01 13.79 5.22
C TYR A 19 -11.27 12.76 6.09
N GLU A 20 -11.99 12.10 6.98
CA GLU A 20 -11.46 10.99 7.77
C GLU A 20 -11.09 9.82 6.87
N ALA A 21 -11.95 9.46 5.92
CA ALA A 21 -11.67 8.42 4.94
C ALA A 21 -10.38 8.69 4.15
N VAL A 22 -10.14 9.95 3.77
CA VAL A 22 -8.91 10.38 3.11
C VAL A 22 -7.70 10.17 4.01
N ILE A 23 -7.79 10.54 5.30
CA ILE A 23 -6.68 10.36 6.25
C ILE A 23 -6.40 8.88 6.51
N ILE A 24 -7.42 8.06 6.72
CA ILE A 24 -7.28 6.61 6.94
C ILE A 24 -6.64 5.96 5.72
N ALA A 25 -7.15 6.23 4.52
CA ALA A 25 -6.61 5.70 3.27
C ALA A 25 -5.15 6.14 3.05
N ALA A 26 -4.81 7.40 3.36
CA ALA A 26 -3.44 7.91 3.21
C ALA A 26 -2.46 7.30 4.21
N ARG A 27 -2.89 7.06 5.47
CA ARG A 27 -2.06 6.37 6.47
C ARG A 27 -1.86 4.90 6.10
N ARG A 28 -2.91 4.22 5.67
CA ARG A 28 -2.83 2.82 5.23
C ARG A 28 -1.99 2.65 3.96
N ALA A 29 -2.11 3.57 3.00
CA ALA A 29 -1.29 3.56 1.79
C ALA A 29 0.21 3.68 2.09
N ARG A 30 0.60 4.41 3.14
CA ARG A 30 2.00 4.46 3.58
C ARG A 30 2.48 3.12 4.13
N GLN A 31 1.70 2.48 5.00
CA GLN A 31 2.02 1.14 5.51
C GLN A 31 2.21 0.13 4.37
N ILE A 32 1.30 0.11 3.40
CA ILE A 32 1.38 -0.76 2.22
C ILE A 32 2.63 -0.43 1.39
N ASN A 33 3.01 0.85 1.27
CA ASN A 33 4.21 1.23 0.55
C ASN A 33 5.48 0.74 1.25
N ASP A 34 5.54 0.86 2.58
CA ASP A 34 6.66 0.39 3.39
C ASP A 34 6.79 -1.14 3.28
N GLU A 35 5.66 -1.88 3.39
CA GLU A 35 5.60 -3.34 3.19
C GLU A 35 6.10 -3.75 1.80
N GLN A 36 5.62 -3.07 0.74
CA GLN A 36 6.06 -3.32 -0.65
C GLN A 36 7.56 -3.03 -0.82
N MET A 37 8.06 -1.96 -0.21
CA MET A 37 9.46 -1.57 -0.32
C MET A 37 10.40 -2.57 0.38
N ILE A 38 9.98 -3.15 1.50
CA ILE A 38 10.70 -4.26 2.14
C ILE A 38 10.75 -5.46 1.20
N GLN A 39 9.61 -5.87 0.62
CA GLN A 39 9.55 -7.00 -0.32
C GLN A 39 10.49 -6.80 -1.52
N VAL A 40 10.49 -5.60 -2.12
CA VAL A 40 11.38 -5.25 -3.23
C VAL A 40 12.85 -5.38 -2.82
N ARG A 41 13.22 -4.85 -1.64
CA ARG A 41 14.60 -4.93 -1.15
C ARG A 41 15.03 -6.36 -0.87
N THR A 42 14.17 -7.18 -0.26
CA THR A 42 14.48 -8.59 0.02
C THR A 42 14.68 -9.39 -1.27
N LEU A 43 13.89 -9.12 -2.32
CA LEU A 43 14.10 -9.75 -3.63
C LEU A 43 15.46 -9.35 -4.22
N MET A 44 15.80 -8.06 -4.18
CA MET A 44 17.09 -7.57 -4.67
C MET A 44 18.29 -8.13 -3.89
N GLU A 45 18.22 -8.14 -2.55
CA GLU A 45 19.31 -8.62 -1.68
C GLU A 45 19.44 -10.16 -1.69
N GLY A 46 18.35 -10.89 -1.95
CA GLY A 46 18.34 -12.35 -2.01
C GLY A 46 19.00 -12.94 -3.26
N GLU A 47 19.00 -12.21 -4.38
CA GLU A 47 19.72 -12.59 -5.60
C GLU A 47 21.24 -12.40 -5.45
N ASP A 48 21.69 -11.45 -4.62
CA ASP A 48 23.11 -11.12 -4.42
C ASP A 48 23.87 -12.13 -3.53
N ALA A 49 23.18 -13.08 -2.89
CA ALA A 49 23.80 -14.02 -1.95
C ALA A 49 24.35 -15.32 -2.59
N GLU A 50 24.02 -15.62 -3.87
CA GLU A 50 24.40 -16.88 -4.53
C GLU A 50 25.50 -16.76 -5.61
N ASP A 51 25.90 -15.56 -6.05
CA ASP A 51 26.89 -15.43 -7.14
C ASP A 51 27.88 -14.27 -6.91
N ASP A 52 29.18 -14.52 -7.08
CA ASP A 52 30.27 -13.51 -7.04
C ASP A 52 30.26 -12.58 -8.29
N GLU A 53 29.24 -12.69 -9.14
CA GLU A 53 29.01 -11.82 -10.30
C GLU A 53 28.16 -10.59 -9.93
N ALA A 54 28.39 -9.47 -10.62
CA ALA A 54 27.69 -8.21 -10.39
C ALA A 54 26.15 -8.38 -10.35
N PRO A 55 25.43 -7.61 -9.52
CA PRO A 55 23.97 -7.72 -9.34
C PRO A 55 23.25 -7.70 -10.68
N ARG A 56 22.68 -8.84 -11.09
CA ARG A 56 21.87 -8.96 -12.31
C ARG A 56 20.42 -9.00 -11.90
N ILE A 57 19.79 -7.82 -11.74
CA ILE A 57 18.33 -7.74 -11.62
C ILE A 57 17.74 -8.39 -12.87
N ASN A 58 17.09 -9.55 -12.75
CA ASN A 58 16.51 -10.19 -13.92
C ASN A 58 15.35 -9.36 -14.45
N ARG A 59 15.18 -9.37 -15.77
CA ARG A 59 14.11 -8.63 -16.44
C ARG A 59 12.72 -9.04 -15.95
N GLU A 60 12.60 -10.29 -15.51
CA GLU A 60 11.37 -10.86 -14.94
C GLU A 60 11.02 -10.23 -13.59
N ASP A 61 12.01 -9.98 -12.72
CA ASP A 61 11.77 -9.32 -11.42
C ASP A 61 11.29 -7.88 -11.59
N ILE A 62 11.88 -7.14 -12.55
CA ILE A 62 11.44 -5.78 -12.89
C ILE A 62 9.98 -5.80 -13.37
N LEU A 63 9.62 -6.78 -14.21
CA LEU A 63 8.26 -6.96 -14.70
C LEU A 63 7.27 -7.33 -13.58
N ASP A 64 7.71 -8.04 -12.55
CA ASP A 64 6.89 -8.38 -11.39
C ASP A 64 6.67 -7.19 -10.46
N LEU A 65 7.67 -6.33 -10.29
CA LEU A 65 7.51 -5.06 -9.57
C LEU A 65 6.51 -4.13 -10.26
N GLU A 66 6.46 -4.10 -11.59
CA GLU A 66 5.47 -3.30 -12.33
C GLU A 66 4.02 -3.78 -12.14
N LYS A 67 3.81 -5.04 -11.75
CA LYS A 67 2.48 -5.61 -11.47
C LYS A 67 1.94 -5.20 -10.10
N LEU A 68 2.79 -4.71 -9.19
CA LEU A 68 2.35 -4.30 -7.86
C LEU A 68 1.30 -3.19 -7.95
N PRO A 69 0.13 -3.36 -7.30
CA PRO A 69 -0.90 -2.34 -7.29
C PRO A 69 -0.39 -1.09 -6.57
N LYS A 70 -0.86 0.09 -7.02
CA LYS A 70 -0.56 1.35 -6.34
C LYS A 70 -1.04 1.29 -4.88
N PRO A 71 -0.22 1.67 -3.89
CA PRO A 71 -0.58 1.56 -2.47
C PRO A 71 -1.92 2.21 -2.13
N VAL A 72 -2.21 3.38 -2.72
CA VAL A 72 -3.47 4.10 -2.53
C VAL A 72 -4.67 3.31 -3.06
N ALA A 73 -4.52 2.61 -4.19
CA ALA A 73 -5.60 1.79 -4.75
C ALA A 73 -5.89 0.58 -3.85
N THR A 74 -4.85 -0.02 -3.26
CA THR A 74 -4.98 -1.11 -2.30
C THR A 74 -5.62 -0.63 -0.99
N ALA A 75 -5.15 0.48 -0.43
CA ALA A 75 -5.71 1.07 0.79
C ALA A 75 -7.20 1.41 0.66
N LEU A 76 -7.58 2.03 -0.45
CA LEU A 76 -8.97 2.37 -0.76
C LEU A 76 -9.85 1.12 -0.89
N LYS A 77 -9.31 0.02 -1.45
CA LYS A 77 -10.03 -1.25 -1.53
C LYS A 77 -10.20 -1.88 -0.14
N GLU A 78 -9.18 -1.89 0.69
CA GLU A 78 -9.26 -2.41 2.07
C GLU A 78 -10.24 -1.62 2.93
N LEU A 79 -10.29 -0.30 2.74
CA LEU A 79 -11.25 0.58 3.40
C LEU A 79 -12.69 0.24 2.99
N LEU A 80 -12.94 0.02 1.69
CA LEU A 80 -14.24 -0.44 1.21
C LEU A 80 -14.59 -1.85 1.71
N ASP A 81 -13.61 -2.73 1.84
CA ASP A 81 -13.83 -4.10 2.29
C ASP A 81 -14.04 -4.21 3.82
N GLN A 82 -14.03 -3.09 4.56
CA GLN A 82 -14.12 -3.05 6.04
C GLN A 82 -13.03 -3.90 6.74
N LYS A 83 -11.83 -3.93 6.16
CA LYS A 83 -10.68 -4.66 6.72
C LYS A 83 -9.79 -3.79 7.60
N LEU A 84 -10.18 -2.54 7.85
CA LEU A 84 -9.38 -1.56 8.55
C LEU A 84 -10.12 -1.08 9.80
N GLU A 85 -9.45 -1.18 10.93
CA GLU A 85 -9.85 -0.53 12.18
C GLU A 85 -9.05 0.77 12.31
N HIS A 86 -9.69 1.81 12.85
CA HIS A 86 -9.06 3.09 13.12
C HIS A 86 -9.56 3.62 14.46
N GLU A 87 -8.68 4.34 15.14
CA GLU A 87 -8.97 4.92 16.45
C GLU A 87 -8.46 6.37 16.47
N TYR A 88 -9.19 7.21 17.18
CA TYR A 88 -8.75 8.55 17.49
C TYR A 88 -7.74 8.47 18.63
N LEU A 89 -6.58 9.11 18.48
CA LEU A 89 -5.77 9.37 19.65
C LEU A 89 -6.54 10.36 20.53
N ASP A 90 -7.16 9.85 21.59
CA ASP A 90 -7.67 10.71 22.64
C ASP A 90 -6.51 11.57 23.14
N LYS A 91 -6.69 12.88 23.08
CA LYS A 91 -5.72 13.84 23.62
C LYS A 91 -5.77 13.80 25.14
N GLU A 92 -5.23 12.74 25.72
CA GLU A 92 -4.82 12.72 27.13
C GLU A 92 -3.34 12.35 27.22
N GLU A 93 -2.46 13.30 26.89
CA GLU A 93 -1.26 13.51 27.70
C GLU A 93 -1.03 15.03 27.79
N LYS A 94 -1.06 15.50 29.04
CA LYS A 94 -0.79 16.86 29.49
C LYS A 94 0.70 17.02 29.77
#